data_AF-A0A7G8FN16-F1
#
_entry.id   AF-A0A7G8FN16-F1
#
_cell.length_a   1.000
_cell.length_b   1.000
_cell.length_c   1.000
_cell.angle_alpha   90.00
_cell.angle_beta   90.00
_cell.angle_gamma   90.00
#
_symmetry.space_group_name_H-M   'P 1'
#
loop_
_entity.id
_entity.type
_entity.pdbx_description
1 polymer ?
#
loop_
_entity_poly.entity_id
_entity_poly.type
_entity_poly.pdbx_seq_one_letter_code
_entity_poly.pdbx_strand_id
1 'polypeptide(L)' 'MLLAALFSLAACALVLATGAKSTERFTIHIGSRLPPAQLGCVQSGDVQTDEGRRLKVFKCPV' A
#
# COMPACT_ATOMS: atom_id res chain seq x y z
N MET A 1 -32.35 18.60 -9.06
CA MET A 1 -31.43 17.60 -9.68
C MET A 1 -30.09 18.18 -10.10
N LEU A 2 -30.02 19.35 -10.76
CA LEU A 2 -28.77 19.95 -11.22
C LEU A 2 -27.74 20.21 -10.10
N LEU A 3 -28.18 20.81 -8.98
CA LEU A 3 -27.32 21.09 -7.83
C LEU A 3 -26.71 19.80 -7.23
N ALA A 4 -27.52 18.75 -7.11
CA ALA A 4 -27.06 17.46 -6.59
C ALA A 4 -26.00 16.82 -7.50
N ALA A 5 -26.19 16.92 -8.82
CA ALA A 5 -25.20 16.45 -9.79
C ALA A 5 -23.87 17.22 -9.66
N LEU A 6 -23.93 18.56 -9.53
CA LEU A 6 -22.75 19.40 -9.33
C LEU A 6 -21.98 19.05 -8.05
N PHE A 7 -22.68 18.83 -6.94
CA PHE A 7 -22.06 18.39 -5.69
C PHE A 7 -21.39 17.02 -5.81
N SER A 8 -22.01 16.08 -6.53
CA SER A 8 -21.44 14.75 -6.77
C SER A 8 -20.16 14.83 -7.63
N LEU A 9 -20.19 15.61 -8.71
CA LEU A 9 -19.02 15.88 -9.56
C LEU A 9 -17.89 16.56 -8.78
N ALA A 10 -18.20 17.55 -7.95
CA ALA A 10 -17.22 18.24 -7.11
C ALA A 10 -16.58 17.29 -6.09
N ALA A 11 -17.37 16.42 -5.44
CA ALA A 11 -16.87 15.40 -4.52
C ALA A 11 -15.96 14.39 -5.24
N CYS A 12 -16.35 13.89 -6.42
CA CYS A 12 -15.52 13.01 -7.23
C CYS A 12 -14.19 13.65 -7.63
N ALA A 13 -14.22 14.91 -8.10
CA ALA A 13 -13.01 15.64 -8.46
C ALA A 13 -12.09 15.84 -7.25
N LEU A 14 -12.65 16.14 -6.08
CA LEU A 14 -11.89 16.28 -4.84
C LEU A 14 -11.23 14.95 -4.43
N VAL A 15 -11.95 13.83 -4.51
CA VAL A 15 -11.41 12.50 -4.21
C VAL A 15 -10.30 12.11 -5.19
N LEU A 16 -10.44 12.43 -6.48
CA LEU A 16 -9.40 12.18 -7.47
C LEU A 16 -8.16 13.06 -7.26
N ALA A 17 -8.36 14.32 -6.86
CA ALA A 17 -7.26 15.26 -6.60
C ALA A 17 -6.52 14.96 -5.28
N THR A 18 -7.24 14.50 -4.27
CA THR A 18 -6.69 14.17 -2.94
C THR A 18 -6.34 12.69 -2.79
N GLY A 19 -6.69 11.86 -3.77
CA GLY A 19 -6.33 10.45 -3.83
C GLY A 19 -4.83 10.30 -3.66
N ALA A 20 -4.42 9.45 -2.72
CA ALA A 20 -3.02 9.27 -2.36
C ALA A 20 -2.20 8.91 -3.61
N LYS A 21 -1.38 9.86 -4.08
CA LYS A 21 -0.27 9.55 -4.99
C LYS A 21 0.69 8.66 -4.21
N SER A 22 0.65 7.35 -4.44
CA SER A 22 1.76 6.48 -4.04
C SER A 22 2.94 6.80 -4.95
N THR A 23 3.73 7.79 -4.57
CA THR A 23 4.93 8.22 -5.30
C THR A 23 6.03 7.17 -5.28
N GLU A 24 6.00 6.27 -4.30
CA GLU A 24 6.98 5.19 -4.18
C GLU A 24 6.42 3.92 -4.81
N ARG A 25 7.06 3.44 -5.88
CA ARG A 25 6.84 2.09 -6.39
C ARG A 25 7.60 1.13 -5.48
N PHE A 26 6.88 0.21 -4.85
CA PHE A 26 7.46 -0.84 -4.05
C PHE A 26 6.77 -2.17 -4.35
N THR A 27 7.48 -3.27 -4.15
CA THR A 27 6.92 -4.62 -4.07
C THR A 27 6.78 -5.02 -2.61
N ILE A 28 5.76 -5.82 -2.32
CA ILE A 28 5.56 -6.44 -1.01
C ILE A 28 6.02 -7.89 -1.08
N HIS A 29 6.94 -8.25 -0.19
CA HIS A 29 7.41 -9.63 -0.03
C HIS A 29 7.04 -10.13 1.37
N ILE A 30 6.38 -11.28 1.44
CA ILE A 30 5.99 -11.92 2.69
C ILE A 30 6.73 -13.23 2.81
N GLY A 31 7.42 -13.45 3.93
CA GLY A 31 8.15 -14.69 4.14
C GLY A 31 8.91 -14.75 5.45
N SER A 32 9.58 -15.89 5.67
CA SER A 32 10.41 -16.11 6.86
C SER A 32 11.86 -15.66 6.69
N ARG A 33 12.33 -15.48 5.44
CA ARG A 33 13.71 -15.10 5.13
C ARG A 33 13.88 -13.58 5.07
N LEU A 34 15.02 -13.11 5.55
CA LEU A 34 15.43 -11.72 5.41
C LEU A 34 15.87 -11.46 3.95
N PRO A 35 15.37 -10.41 3.27
CA PRO A 35 15.85 -10.03 1.95
C PRO A 35 17.34 -9.64 1.96
N PRO A 36 18.06 -9.82 0.84
CA PRO A 36 19.43 -9.30 0.70
C PRO A 36 19.49 -7.80 0.98
N ALA A 37 20.49 -7.36 1.75
CA ALA A 37 20.65 -5.95 2.14
C ALA A 37 20.79 -5.00 0.94
N GLN A 38 21.32 -5.49 -0.19
CA GLN A 38 21.52 -4.73 -1.43
C GLN A 38 20.20 -4.25 -2.06
N LEU A 39 19.06 -4.88 -1.72
CA LEU A 39 17.76 -4.53 -2.28
C LEU A 39 17.08 -3.37 -1.53
N GLY A 40 17.66 -2.86 -0.43
CA GLY A 40 17.11 -1.73 0.31
C GLY A 40 15.72 -1.99 0.93
N CYS A 41 15.35 -3.25 1.13
CA CYS A 41 14.04 -3.61 1.67
C CYS A 41 13.92 -3.25 3.15
N VAL A 42 12.76 -2.70 3.55
CA VAL A 42 12.44 -2.37 4.94
C VAL A 42 11.33 -3.28 5.45
N GLN A 43 11.50 -3.83 6.66
CA GLN A 43 10.44 -4.59 7.30
C GLN A 43 9.31 -3.63 7.68
N SER A 44 8.12 -3.85 7.10
CA SER A 44 6.94 -3.01 7.32
C SER A 44 5.92 -3.65 8.27
N GLY A 45 6.12 -4.91 8.67
CA GLY A 45 5.23 -5.59 9.61
C GLY A 45 5.49 -7.09 9.72
N ASP A 46 4.52 -7.77 10.32
CA ASP A 46 4.45 -9.22 10.48
C ASP A 46 3.00 -9.67 10.19
N VAL A 47 2.84 -10.89 9.67
CA VAL A 47 1.54 -11.55 9.48
C VAL A 47 1.56 -12.93 10.13
N GLN A 48 0.46 -13.32 10.76
CA GLN A 48 0.29 -14.66 11.31
C GLN A 48 -0.54 -15.49 10.33
N THR A 49 -0.04 -16.67 9.98
CA THR A 49 -0.78 -17.63 9.16
C THR A 49 -1.78 -18.41 10.01
N ASP A 50 -2.75 -19.06 9.37
CA ASP A 50 -3.72 -19.94 10.03
C ASP A 50 -3.04 -21.12 10.74
N GLU A 51 -1.86 -21.53 10.27
CA GLU A 51 -0.99 -22.53 10.91
C GLU A 51 -0.24 -21.98 12.16
N GLY A 52 -0.52 -20.74 12.56
CA GLY A 52 0.13 -20.05 13.69
C GLY A 52 1.53 -19.52 13.40
N ARG A 53 2.05 -19.64 12.16
CA ARG A 53 3.40 -19.18 11.81
C ARG A 53 3.42 -17.66 11.64
N ARG A 54 4.42 -17.01 12.23
CA ARG A 54 4.65 -15.58 12.05
C ARG A 54 5.63 -15.33 10.91
N LEU A 55 5.17 -14.68 9.86
CA LEU A 55 5.96 -14.27 8.69
C LEU A 55 6.21 -12.77 8.73
N LYS A 56 7.34 -12.33 8.18
CA LYS A 56 7.70 -10.92 8.09
C LYS A 56 7.21 -10.35 6.77
N VAL A 57 6.79 -9.09 6.80
CA VAL A 57 6.36 -8.33 5.61
C VAL A 57 7.43 -7.29 5.30
N PHE A 58 7.95 -7.31 4.08
CA PHE A 58 8.98 -6.39 3.60
C PHE A 58 8.45 -5.54 2.45
N LYS A 59 8.74 -4.24 2.50
CA LYS A 59 8.58 -3.29 1.39
C LYS A 59 9.93 -3.12 0.71
N CYS A 60 10.02 -3.46 -0.57
CA CYS A 60 11.23 -3.31 -1.36
C CYS A 60 11.00 -2.27 -2.46
N PRO A 61 11.91 -1.29 -2.65
CA PRO A 61 11.82 -0.38 -3.78
C PRO A 61 11.95 -1.14 -5.11
N VAL A 62 11.29 -0.63 -6.16
CA VAL A 62 11.37 -1.16 -7.54
C VAL A 62 12.38 -0.36 -8.36
#